data_AF-A0A842WCC4-F1
#
_entry.id   AF-A0A842WCC4-F1
#
_cell.length_a   1.000
_cell.length_b   1.000
_cell.length_c   1.000
_cell.angle_alpha   90.00
_cell.angle_beta   90.00
_cell.angle_gamma   90.00
#
_symmetry.space_group_name_H-M   'P 1'
#
loop_
_entity.id
_entity.type
_entity.pdbx_description
1 polymer ?
#
loop_
_entity_poly.entity_id
_entity_poly.type
_entity_poly.pdbx_seq_one_letter_code
_entity_poly.pdbx_strand_id
1 'polypeptide(L)'
;MMLPASAQTATPTALVVDYTQTIIPSDLQPGDSKPLYIMIKNTGGLPAREVHVTVPSAGSISAEGPSGGISSAGDWFLGTINPGGSAQLVTSIRVSEGARIGTNYLTLYLTYDESRYDADGRLRTEEEKSKWILPIDVRSGSLFELGDYMISSEELKAGDNVELTLNLRNTGEADAYDLKAHLGMPSDGSAANTEVNSQLAQTFTVLGTSIKNIGDVKRSGMGVVEMLIHIDEDVESKAYTLPVTAEYEDKSGTEHTDVFYVGVFVSGERKVTITSFETDPSEIHSDDEDVEFTGKIENQGTEQVKNVKVTFMPDYPLMNARSYVQSKEVGALKGADSMSFTFYADVDENIVPQQTKVKFLMEYEVNSQVFKDEVEYTVDILDNPLFNVLTEAEPTPASGKGVAKVQINNVGSKCDGVTLIILEKRDQPFDFEDKSAYVGDLDIGEGGVASIGYTVEDNAASQPHIVPVEVRCTKGDEVLVFSKTMRLEVGETQGDGSSSGKMLLAAAIVLAAGMLAYLVGHGQGHSKACKESKKKGR
;
A
#
# COMPACT_ATOMS: atom_id res chain seq x y z
N MET A 1 1.27 100.16 -15.26
CA MET A 1 1.63 99.44 -14.02
C MET A 1 1.09 98.03 -14.18
N MET A 2 1.98 97.06 -14.40
CA MET A 2 1.62 95.66 -14.62
C MET A 2 0.87 95.12 -13.39
N LEU A 3 -0.35 94.62 -13.61
CA LEU A 3 -1.02 93.75 -12.65
C LEU A 3 -0.39 92.34 -12.75
N PRO A 4 -0.27 91.62 -11.64
CA PRO A 4 0.61 90.46 -11.53
C PRO A 4 0.09 89.26 -12.35
N ALA A 5 1.04 88.53 -12.92
CA ALA A 5 0.88 87.31 -13.71
C ALA A 5 0.39 86.09 -12.90
N SER A 6 -0.74 86.21 -12.19
CA SER A 6 -1.38 85.08 -11.49
C SER A 6 -2.80 84.77 -11.96
N ALA A 7 -3.40 85.61 -12.81
CA ALA A 7 -4.77 85.42 -13.31
C ALA A 7 -4.88 84.49 -14.53
N GLN A 8 -3.81 83.75 -14.85
CA GLN A 8 -3.76 82.85 -16.01
C GLN A 8 -3.19 81.52 -15.53
N THR A 9 -4.03 80.64 -14.95
CA THR A 9 -3.75 79.19 -14.74
C THR A 9 -4.78 78.44 -13.89
N ALA A 10 -5.83 79.07 -13.33
CA ALA A 10 -6.87 78.28 -12.65
C ALA A 10 -7.60 77.40 -13.67
N THR A 11 -7.45 76.08 -13.55
CA THR A 11 -8.14 75.13 -14.42
C THR A 11 -9.65 75.25 -14.20
N PRO A 12 -10.47 75.06 -15.26
CA PRO A 12 -11.92 75.05 -15.12
C PRO A 12 -12.38 74.06 -14.05
N THR A 13 -13.57 74.30 -13.53
CA THR A 13 -14.22 73.37 -12.60
C THR A 13 -14.37 71.99 -13.24
N ALA A 14 -13.94 70.94 -12.55
CA ALA A 14 -14.09 69.58 -13.04
C ALA A 14 -14.49 68.66 -11.89
N LEU A 15 -15.68 68.07 -11.97
CA LEU A 15 -16.13 67.09 -10.98
C LEU A 15 -15.85 65.66 -11.47
N VAL A 16 -15.30 64.85 -10.56
CA VAL A 16 -15.05 63.42 -10.79
C VAL A 16 -15.62 62.58 -9.66
N VAL A 17 -16.01 61.34 -9.98
CA VAL A 17 -16.27 60.32 -8.95
C VAL A 17 -14.93 59.75 -8.50
N ASP A 18 -14.64 59.86 -7.20
CA ASP A 18 -13.48 59.24 -6.58
C ASP A 18 -13.80 57.79 -6.22
N TYR A 19 -13.51 56.87 -7.15
CA TYR A 19 -13.72 55.43 -6.94
C TYR A 19 -12.89 54.84 -5.79
N THR A 20 -11.81 55.50 -5.37
CA THR A 20 -10.97 55.00 -4.26
C THR A 20 -11.59 55.27 -2.90
N GLN A 21 -12.46 56.28 -2.81
CA GLN A 21 -13.18 56.63 -1.57
C GLN A 21 -14.69 56.30 -1.64
N THR A 22 -15.19 55.92 -2.82
CA THR A 22 -16.56 55.43 -3.01
C THR A 22 -16.67 54.01 -2.48
N ILE A 23 -17.67 53.75 -1.62
CA ILE A 23 -17.92 52.44 -1.00
C ILE A 23 -19.19 51.85 -1.63
N ILE A 24 -18.99 50.82 -2.43
CA ILE A 24 -20.05 49.99 -3.04
C ILE A 24 -20.11 48.68 -2.26
N PRO A 25 -21.29 48.24 -1.77
CA PRO A 25 -21.42 46.93 -1.11
C PRO A 25 -20.97 45.80 -2.05
N SER A 26 -20.11 44.91 -1.55
CA SER A 26 -19.47 43.85 -2.34
C SER A 26 -20.22 42.50 -2.31
N ASP A 27 -21.27 42.42 -1.50
CA ASP A 27 -22.02 41.21 -1.16
C ASP A 27 -23.52 41.36 -1.50
N LEU A 28 -23.84 42.11 -2.56
CA LEU A 28 -25.22 42.32 -2.98
C LEU A 28 -25.82 41.04 -3.58
N GLN A 29 -27.00 40.66 -3.08
CA GLN A 29 -27.81 39.55 -3.57
C GLN A 29 -29.16 40.06 -4.11
N PRO A 30 -29.87 39.28 -4.94
CA PRO A 30 -31.24 39.61 -5.33
C PRO A 30 -32.15 39.85 -4.11
N GLY A 31 -32.84 40.99 -4.07
CA GLY A 31 -33.69 41.40 -2.94
C GLY A 31 -33.03 42.35 -1.92
N ASP A 32 -31.71 42.52 -1.97
CA ASP A 32 -30.99 43.37 -1.01
C ASP A 32 -31.35 44.86 -1.12
N SER A 33 -31.31 45.55 0.04
CA SER A 33 -31.23 47.01 0.13
C SER A 33 -30.12 47.39 1.12
N LYS A 34 -29.04 47.99 0.63
CA LYS A 34 -27.81 48.29 1.40
C LYS A 34 -27.34 49.73 1.16
N PRO A 35 -26.61 50.35 2.10
CA PRO A 35 -26.11 51.72 1.90
C PRO A 35 -25.00 51.79 0.84
N LEU A 36 -25.04 52.83 0.01
CA LEU A 36 -24.09 53.19 -1.04
C LEU A 36 -23.52 54.58 -0.74
N TYR A 37 -22.20 54.69 -0.70
CA TYR A 37 -21.49 55.93 -0.40
C TYR A 37 -20.67 56.37 -1.61
N ILE A 38 -21.06 57.48 -2.24
CA ILE A 38 -20.41 57.98 -3.46
C ILE A 38 -19.63 59.24 -3.13
N MET A 39 -18.35 59.25 -3.50
CA MET A 39 -17.45 60.38 -3.26
C MET A 39 -17.26 61.18 -4.55
N ILE A 40 -17.59 62.47 -4.51
CA ILE A 40 -17.44 63.40 -5.63
C ILE A 40 -16.38 64.43 -5.27
N LYS A 41 -15.39 64.62 -6.14
CA LYS A 41 -14.26 65.52 -5.92
C LYS A 41 -14.18 66.58 -7.01
N ASN A 42 -13.93 67.83 -6.62
CA ASN A 42 -13.58 68.87 -7.57
C ASN A 42 -12.07 68.88 -7.81
N THR A 43 -11.65 68.50 -9.02
CA THR A 43 -10.25 68.50 -9.47
C THR A 43 -9.86 69.78 -10.21
N GLY A 44 -10.83 70.68 -10.44
CA GLY A 44 -10.62 71.99 -11.03
C GLY A 44 -10.04 73.01 -10.04
N GLY A 45 -9.46 74.07 -10.60
CA GLY A 45 -8.92 75.22 -9.85
C GLY A 45 -9.99 76.25 -9.44
N LEU A 46 -11.25 76.04 -9.84
CA LEU A 46 -12.39 76.92 -9.59
C LEU A 46 -13.55 76.14 -8.92
N PRO A 47 -14.42 76.81 -8.14
CA PRO A 47 -15.50 76.15 -7.42
C PRO A 47 -16.61 75.64 -8.35
N ALA A 48 -17.08 74.42 -8.11
CA ALA A 48 -18.31 73.89 -8.69
C ALA A 48 -19.50 74.38 -7.88
N ARG A 49 -20.42 75.11 -8.50
CA ARG A 49 -21.63 75.63 -7.84
C ARG A 49 -22.84 74.79 -8.24
N GLU A 50 -23.91 74.90 -7.46
CA GLU A 50 -25.18 74.24 -7.74
C GLU A 50 -25.02 72.76 -8.14
N VAL A 51 -24.26 71.99 -7.36
CA VAL A 51 -23.95 70.60 -7.70
C VAL A 51 -25.16 69.71 -7.40
N HIS A 52 -25.71 69.12 -8.44
CA HIS A 52 -26.78 68.13 -8.42
C HIS A 52 -26.25 66.77 -8.88
N VAL A 53 -26.68 65.70 -8.20
CA VAL A 53 -26.39 64.31 -8.56
C VAL A 53 -27.68 63.62 -8.92
N THR A 54 -27.71 62.92 -10.05
CA THR A 54 -28.86 62.10 -10.44
C THR A 54 -28.43 60.66 -10.68
N VAL A 55 -29.10 59.71 -10.02
CA VAL A 55 -28.85 58.27 -10.16
C VAL A 55 -30.14 57.58 -10.60
N PRO A 56 -30.37 57.43 -11.92
CA PRO A 56 -31.54 56.72 -12.43
C PRO A 56 -31.45 55.21 -12.15
N SER A 57 -32.61 54.60 -11.99
CA SER A 57 -32.74 53.14 -11.95
C SER A 57 -32.27 52.50 -13.25
N ALA A 58 -31.57 51.38 -13.16
CA ALA A 58 -31.06 50.59 -14.28
C ALA A 58 -31.57 49.15 -14.17
N GLY A 59 -32.69 48.85 -14.84
CA GLY A 59 -33.30 47.52 -14.83
C GLY A 59 -33.66 47.07 -13.41
N SER A 60 -33.01 45.99 -12.96
CA SER A 60 -33.21 45.37 -11.63
C SER A 60 -32.44 46.06 -10.50
N ILE A 61 -31.70 47.13 -10.76
CA ILE A 61 -30.92 47.86 -9.74
C ILE A 61 -31.37 49.33 -9.69
N SER A 62 -31.54 49.86 -8.48
CA SER A 62 -31.96 51.25 -8.26
C SER A 62 -31.31 51.88 -7.04
N ALA A 63 -31.24 53.21 -7.01
CA ALA A 63 -30.86 53.97 -5.82
C ALA A 63 -32.09 54.68 -5.23
N GLU A 64 -32.24 54.67 -3.91
CA GLU A 64 -33.35 55.31 -3.21
C GLU A 64 -33.14 56.82 -3.10
N GLY A 65 -34.05 57.58 -3.71
CA GLY A 65 -34.01 59.05 -3.69
C GLY A 65 -34.31 59.66 -2.30
N PRO A 66 -34.02 60.96 -2.10
CA PRO A 66 -34.14 61.66 -0.81
C PRO A 66 -35.55 61.64 -0.17
N SER A 67 -36.59 61.37 -0.96
CA SER A 67 -38.00 61.46 -0.54
C SER A 67 -38.62 60.11 -0.14
N GLY A 68 -37.85 59.02 -0.07
CA GLY A 68 -38.35 57.69 0.33
C GLY A 68 -39.40 57.08 -0.60
N GLY A 69 -39.59 57.64 -1.80
CA GLY A 69 -40.52 57.15 -2.82
C GLY A 69 -39.79 56.43 -3.95
N ILE A 70 -40.37 55.33 -4.42
CA ILE A 70 -39.81 54.41 -5.45
C ILE A 70 -39.87 55.01 -6.88
N SER A 71 -40.27 56.27 -7.06
CA SER A 71 -40.41 56.88 -8.39
C SER A 71 -39.20 57.72 -8.79
N SER A 72 -38.39 57.11 -9.66
CA SER A 72 -37.62 57.72 -10.77
C SER A 72 -36.66 58.87 -10.44
N ALA A 73 -35.36 58.52 -10.45
CA ALA A 73 -34.19 59.39 -10.47
C ALA A 73 -34.09 60.32 -9.24
N GLY A 74 -33.50 59.81 -8.16
CA GLY A 74 -33.12 60.66 -7.03
C GLY A 74 -32.23 61.79 -7.53
N ASP A 75 -32.63 63.03 -7.25
CA ASP A 75 -31.82 64.23 -7.47
C ASP A 75 -31.34 64.73 -6.11
N TRP A 76 -30.03 64.71 -5.89
CA TRP A 76 -29.40 65.13 -4.65
C TRP A 76 -28.65 66.43 -4.86
N PHE A 77 -28.99 67.45 -4.07
CA PHE A 77 -28.28 68.72 -4.04
C PHE A 77 -27.11 68.66 -3.05
N LEU A 78 -25.89 68.84 -3.55
CA LEU A 78 -24.65 68.86 -2.76
C LEU A 78 -24.10 70.27 -2.54
N GLY A 79 -24.74 71.30 -3.10
CA GLY A 79 -24.33 72.69 -2.93
C GLY A 79 -23.07 73.05 -3.72
N THR A 80 -22.11 73.73 -3.08
CA THR A 80 -20.86 74.17 -3.73
C THR A 80 -19.68 73.29 -3.29
N ILE A 81 -18.92 72.76 -4.25
CA ILE A 81 -17.67 72.01 -4.00
C ILE A 81 -16.49 72.88 -4.43
N ASN A 82 -15.77 73.41 -3.44
CA ASN A 82 -14.60 74.27 -3.65
C ASN A 82 -13.42 73.51 -4.33
N PRO A 83 -12.45 74.22 -4.93
CA PRO A 83 -11.27 73.60 -5.53
C PRO A 83 -10.57 72.64 -4.57
N GLY A 84 -10.31 71.41 -5.02
CA GLY A 84 -9.70 70.35 -4.21
C GLY A 84 -10.61 69.74 -3.12
N GLY A 85 -11.83 70.25 -2.95
CA GLY A 85 -12.81 69.74 -2.02
C GLY A 85 -13.53 68.49 -2.53
N SER A 86 -14.15 67.75 -1.59
CA SER A 86 -14.98 66.58 -1.88
C SER A 86 -16.32 66.69 -1.15
N ALA A 87 -17.35 66.07 -1.73
CA ALA A 87 -18.65 65.88 -1.11
C ALA A 87 -19.01 64.39 -1.16
N GLN A 88 -19.67 63.91 -0.09
CA GLN A 88 -20.16 62.53 0.00
C GLN A 88 -21.68 62.51 -0.21
N LEU A 89 -22.12 61.65 -1.13
CA LEU A 89 -23.52 61.28 -1.27
C LEU A 89 -23.76 59.94 -0.54
N VAL A 90 -24.79 59.88 0.28
CA VAL A 90 -25.26 58.66 0.94
C VAL A 90 -26.67 58.32 0.43
N THR A 91 -26.84 57.13 -0.13
CA THR A 91 -28.12 56.60 -0.61
C THR A 91 -28.19 55.09 -0.35
N SER A 92 -29.35 54.45 -0.55
CA SER A 92 -29.48 52.99 -0.50
C SER A 92 -29.52 52.43 -1.91
N ILE A 93 -28.70 51.42 -2.20
CA ILE A 93 -28.82 50.63 -3.43
C ILE A 93 -29.77 49.46 -3.17
N ARG A 94 -30.75 49.30 -4.06
CA ARG A 94 -31.74 48.23 -4.03
C ARG A 94 -31.63 47.34 -5.25
N VAL A 95 -31.59 46.03 -5.01
CA VAL A 95 -31.54 44.98 -6.03
C VAL A 95 -32.90 44.26 -6.03
N SER A 96 -33.55 44.18 -7.19
CA SER A 96 -34.83 43.46 -7.30
C SER A 96 -34.64 41.96 -7.11
N GLU A 97 -35.69 41.25 -6.66
CA GLU A 97 -35.67 39.78 -6.49
C GLU A 97 -35.32 39.03 -7.80
N GLY A 98 -35.63 39.62 -8.96
CA GLY A 98 -35.32 39.06 -10.28
C GLY A 98 -34.04 39.60 -10.93
N ALA A 99 -33.11 40.14 -10.14
CA ALA A 99 -31.84 40.66 -10.68
C ALA A 99 -30.94 39.54 -11.21
N ARG A 100 -30.33 39.77 -12.38
CA ARG A 100 -29.33 38.85 -12.93
C ARG A 100 -28.03 38.92 -12.12
N ILE A 101 -27.52 37.75 -11.77
CA ILE A 101 -26.20 37.57 -11.16
C ILE A 101 -25.11 38.05 -12.13
N GLY A 102 -24.07 38.68 -11.59
CA GLY A 102 -22.94 39.24 -12.33
C GLY A 102 -22.76 40.75 -12.12
N THR A 103 -21.80 41.33 -12.84
CA THR A 103 -21.53 42.78 -12.81
C THR A 103 -22.60 43.52 -13.59
N ASN A 104 -23.34 44.35 -12.87
CA ASN A 104 -24.31 45.29 -13.40
C ASN A 104 -23.72 46.72 -13.36
N TYR A 105 -24.35 47.66 -14.05
CA TYR A 105 -23.83 49.03 -14.15
C TYR A 105 -24.92 50.05 -13.81
N LEU A 106 -24.65 50.89 -12.81
CA LEU A 106 -25.50 52.02 -12.44
C LEU A 106 -24.90 53.31 -13.00
N THR A 107 -25.70 54.08 -13.74
CA THR A 107 -25.23 55.37 -14.29
C THR A 107 -25.48 56.47 -13.28
N LEU A 108 -24.49 57.34 -13.08
CA LEU A 108 -24.58 58.55 -12.29
C LEU A 108 -24.37 59.77 -13.20
N TYR A 109 -25.23 60.77 -13.05
CA TYR A 109 -25.12 62.06 -13.72
C TYR A 109 -24.81 63.14 -12.70
N LEU A 110 -23.82 63.99 -13.01
CA LEU A 110 -23.56 65.22 -12.27
C LEU A 110 -24.03 66.38 -13.15
N THR A 111 -24.81 67.30 -12.57
CA THR A 111 -25.12 68.60 -13.18
C THR A 111 -24.60 69.68 -12.25
N TYR A 112 -23.82 70.63 -12.75
CA TYR A 112 -23.25 71.70 -11.93
C TYR A 112 -22.93 72.93 -12.76
N ASP A 113 -22.83 74.06 -12.09
CA ASP A 113 -22.37 75.31 -12.67
C ASP A 113 -20.83 75.31 -12.76
N GLU A 114 -20.31 75.08 -13.97
CA GLU A 114 -18.88 75.12 -14.29
C GLU A 114 -18.37 76.57 -14.25
N SER A 115 -17.44 76.85 -13.34
CA SER A 115 -16.71 78.12 -13.35
C SER A 115 -15.45 78.00 -14.22
N ARG A 116 -15.28 78.90 -15.20
CA ARG A 116 -14.08 79.01 -16.06
C ARG A 116 -13.75 80.47 -16.42
N TYR A 117 -12.48 80.77 -16.71
CA TYR A 117 -12.09 82.06 -17.27
C TYR A 117 -12.15 82.03 -18.80
N ASP A 118 -12.78 83.03 -19.42
CA ASP A 118 -12.75 83.21 -20.88
C ASP A 118 -11.41 83.78 -21.38
N ALA A 119 -11.24 83.87 -22.71
CA ALA A 119 -10.01 84.36 -23.33
C ALA A 119 -9.66 85.81 -22.93
N ASP A 120 -10.65 86.59 -22.47
CA ASP A 120 -10.49 87.96 -21.98
C ASP A 120 -10.26 88.02 -20.46
N GLY A 121 -10.15 86.88 -19.78
CA GLY A 121 -9.91 86.77 -18.34
C GLY A 121 -11.15 87.04 -17.47
N ARG A 122 -12.37 87.01 -18.03
CA ARG A 122 -13.62 87.15 -17.27
C ARG A 122 -14.10 85.78 -16.79
N LEU A 123 -14.58 85.72 -15.55
CA LEU A 123 -15.20 84.51 -15.01
C LEU A 123 -16.55 84.29 -15.68
N ARG A 124 -16.75 83.09 -16.24
CA ARG A 124 -18.00 82.59 -16.80
C ARG A 124 -18.48 81.40 -16.00
N THR A 125 -19.80 81.29 -15.91
CA THR A 125 -20.49 80.17 -15.28
C THR A 125 -21.53 79.64 -16.25
N GLU A 126 -21.45 78.36 -16.56
CA GLU A 126 -22.36 77.65 -17.46
C GLU A 126 -22.73 76.30 -16.85
N GLU A 127 -23.96 75.82 -17.08
CA GLU A 127 -24.37 74.49 -16.64
C GLU A 127 -23.61 73.43 -17.44
N GLU A 128 -22.96 72.52 -16.72
CA GLU A 128 -22.19 71.40 -17.26
C GLU A 128 -22.74 70.06 -16.75
N LYS A 129 -22.64 69.02 -17.58
CA LYS A 129 -23.11 67.67 -17.24
C LYS A 129 -22.03 66.63 -17.47
N SER A 130 -21.76 65.81 -16.46
CA SER A 130 -20.87 64.65 -16.59
C SER A 130 -21.56 63.34 -16.24
N LYS A 131 -21.11 62.25 -16.88
CA LYS A 131 -21.67 60.90 -16.74
C LYS A 131 -20.60 59.95 -16.21
N TRP A 132 -20.97 59.18 -15.19
CA TRP A 132 -20.12 58.20 -14.51
C TRP A 132 -20.85 56.85 -14.42
N ILE A 133 -20.10 55.76 -14.30
CA ILE A 133 -20.63 54.39 -14.27
C ILE A 133 -20.11 53.68 -13.03
N LEU A 134 -21.01 53.29 -12.14
CA LEU A 134 -20.69 52.48 -10.96
C LEU A 134 -20.89 50.99 -11.30
N PRO A 135 -19.84 50.16 -11.24
CA PRO A 135 -19.99 48.70 -11.36
C PRO A 135 -20.59 48.15 -10.06
N ILE A 136 -21.68 47.41 -10.17
CA ILE A 136 -22.41 46.80 -9.06
C ILE A 136 -22.39 45.29 -9.25
N ASP A 137 -21.64 44.57 -8.41
CA ASP A 137 -21.57 43.12 -8.48
C ASP A 137 -22.71 42.49 -7.68
N VAL A 138 -23.62 41.80 -8.37
CA VAL A 138 -24.67 40.99 -7.76
C VAL A 138 -24.20 39.53 -7.75
N ARG A 139 -24.13 38.91 -6.58
CA ARG A 139 -23.63 37.54 -6.40
C ARG A 139 -24.77 36.55 -6.18
N SER A 140 -24.56 35.31 -6.61
CA SER A 140 -25.39 34.18 -6.16
C SER A 140 -25.00 33.87 -4.73
N GLY A 141 -25.95 33.98 -3.80
CA GLY A 141 -25.79 33.39 -2.47
C GLY A 141 -26.35 31.98 -2.56
N SER A 142 -25.49 30.97 -2.48
CA SER A 142 -25.89 29.57 -2.24
C SER A 142 -27.06 29.52 -1.24
N LEU A 143 -28.16 28.82 -1.57
CA LEU A 143 -29.39 28.84 -0.77
C LEU A 143 -29.35 27.83 0.36
N PHE A 144 -28.68 26.70 0.13
CA PHE A 144 -28.57 25.63 1.09
C PHE A 144 -27.18 25.61 1.73
N GLU A 145 -27.15 25.50 3.05
CA GLU A 145 -25.95 25.16 3.80
C GLU A 145 -26.04 23.71 4.29
N LEU A 146 -24.93 22.97 4.22
CA LEU A 146 -24.83 21.69 4.90
C LEU A 146 -24.77 21.95 6.42
N GLY A 147 -25.78 21.45 7.13
CA GLY A 147 -25.80 21.44 8.59
C GLY A 147 -24.87 20.34 9.13
N ASP A 148 -25.45 19.37 9.83
CA ASP A 148 -24.78 18.13 10.21
C ASP A 148 -25.03 17.01 9.18
N TYR A 149 -24.09 16.07 9.16
CA TYR A 149 -24.28 14.79 8.48
C TYR A 149 -23.97 13.65 9.46
N MET A 150 -24.64 12.53 9.24
CA MET A 150 -24.45 11.31 10.02
C MET A 150 -24.17 10.15 9.09
N ILE A 151 -23.31 9.23 9.54
CA ILE A 151 -23.05 7.96 8.88
C ILE A 151 -23.42 6.86 9.86
N SER A 152 -24.08 5.80 9.39
CA SER A 152 -24.58 4.72 10.26
C SER A 152 -23.49 3.92 11.00
N SER A 153 -22.22 4.08 10.64
CA SER A 153 -21.06 3.42 11.27
C SER A 153 -19.95 4.43 11.55
N GLU A 154 -19.30 4.29 12.71
CA GLU A 154 -18.12 5.09 13.10
C GLU A 154 -16.83 4.59 12.43
N GLU A 155 -16.79 3.30 12.07
CA GLU A 155 -15.67 2.66 11.39
C GLU A 155 -16.18 2.11 10.06
N LEU A 156 -15.75 2.73 8.95
CA LEU A 156 -16.12 2.29 7.61
C LEU A 156 -15.04 1.37 7.09
N LYS A 157 -15.42 0.23 6.51
CA LYS A 157 -14.49 -0.73 5.89
C LYS A 157 -14.87 -0.95 4.42
N ALA A 158 -13.88 -1.38 3.64
CA ALA A 158 -14.14 -1.86 2.28
C ALA A 158 -15.19 -2.99 2.30
N GLY A 159 -16.16 -2.95 1.38
CA GLY A 159 -17.29 -3.87 1.32
C GLY A 159 -18.52 -3.48 2.17
N ASP A 160 -18.43 -2.48 3.04
CA ASP A 160 -19.55 -2.09 3.90
C ASP A 160 -20.71 -1.46 3.11
N ASN A 161 -21.92 -1.61 3.66
CA ASN A 161 -23.09 -0.83 3.26
C ASN A 161 -23.45 0.13 4.39
N VAL A 162 -23.43 1.44 4.12
CA VAL A 162 -23.65 2.47 5.12
C VAL A 162 -24.70 3.48 4.70
N GLU A 163 -25.46 3.96 5.67
CA GLU A 163 -26.44 5.02 5.46
C GLU A 163 -25.80 6.37 5.75
N LEU A 164 -25.84 7.27 4.76
CA LEU A 164 -25.44 8.67 4.86
C LEU A 164 -26.70 9.53 4.95
N THR A 165 -26.85 10.25 6.06
CA THR A 165 -27.91 11.23 6.28
C THR A 165 -27.32 12.63 6.26
N LEU A 166 -27.88 13.53 5.45
CA LEU A 166 -27.47 14.93 5.32
C LEU A 166 -28.62 15.86 5.68
N ASN A 167 -28.34 16.87 6.50
CA ASN A 167 -29.29 17.93 6.80
C ASN A 167 -28.94 19.19 6.01
N LEU A 168 -29.71 19.48 4.95
CA LEU A 168 -29.54 20.66 4.13
C LEU A 168 -30.48 21.77 4.62
N ARG A 169 -29.91 22.85 5.15
CA ARG A 169 -30.68 23.97 5.69
C ARG A 169 -30.83 25.07 4.64
N ASN A 170 -32.07 25.47 4.36
CA ASN A 170 -32.35 26.64 3.54
C ASN A 170 -32.04 27.91 4.37
N THR A 171 -30.95 28.60 4.05
CA THR A 171 -30.50 29.82 4.75
C THR A 171 -30.87 31.11 4.01
N GLY A 172 -31.41 31.02 2.79
CA GLY A 172 -31.87 32.20 2.08
C GLY A 172 -33.23 32.71 2.54
N GLU A 173 -33.61 33.82 1.93
CA GLU A 173 -34.75 34.63 2.39
C GLU A 173 -36.11 34.15 1.85
N ALA A 174 -36.13 33.11 1.00
CA ALA A 174 -37.32 32.58 0.33
C ALA A 174 -37.40 31.04 0.40
N ASP A 175 -38.58 30.50 0.06
CA ASP A 175 -38.81 29.05 -0.08
C ASP A 175 -38.05 28.50 -1.31
N ALA A 176 -37.53 27.28 -1.18
CA ALA A 176 -37.00 26.47 -2.28
C ALA A 176 -38.04 25.44 -2.72
N TYR A 177 -38.12 25.18 -4.02
CA TYR A 177 -39.07 24.24 -4.61
C TYR A 177 -38.34 23.07 -5.26
N ASP A 178 -38.98 21.89 -5.26
CA ASP A 178 -38.49 20.67 -5.90
C ASP A 178 -37.00 20.34 -5.61
N LEU A 179 -36.60 20.42 -4.34
CA LEU A 179 -35.23 20.07 -3.94
C LEU A 179 -34.94 18.61 -4.27
N LYS A 180 -33.87 18.38 -5.01
CA LYS A 180 -33.28 17.09 -5.34
C LYS A 180 -31.84 17.05 -4.86
N ALA A 181 -31.38 15.89 -4.43
CA ALA A 181 -30.00 15.69 -4.06
C ALA A 181 -29.46 14.38 -4.61
N HIS A 182 -28.19 14.35 -4.98
CA HIS A 182 -27.49 13.14 -5.40
C HIS A 182 -26.02 13.18 -4.99
N LEU A 183 -25.44 11.99 -4.79
CA LEU A 183 -24.01 11.84 -4.58
C LEU A 183 -23.28 12.01 -5.91
N GLY A 184 -22.38 12.97 -6.01
CA GLY A 184 -21.68 13.35 -7.23
C GLY A 184 -21.57 14.86 -7.42
N MET A 185 -20.71 15.26 -8.35
CA MET A 185 -20.66 16.59 -8.94
C MET A 185 -21.81 16.78 -9.96
N PRO A 186 -22.23 18.02 -10.24
CA PRO A 186 -23.30 18.31 -11.19
C PRO A 186 -23.00 17.78 -12.60
N SER A 187 -24.04 17.29 -13.28
CA SER A 187 -23.95 16.78 -14.66
C SER A 187 -24.14 17.91 -15.69
N ASP A 188 -23.34 18.96 -15.59
CA ASP A 188 -23.41 20.21 -16.37
C ASP A 188 -22.64 20.17 -17.72
N GLY A 189 -22.13 18.99 -18.10
CA GLY A 189 -21.26 18.81 -19.27
C GLY A 189 -19.79 19.16 -19.03
N SER A 190 -19.40 19.51 -17.80
CA SER A 190 -17.99 19.70 -17.42
C SER A 190 -17.21 18.38 -17.47
N ALA A 191 -16.10 18.36 -18.20
CA ALA A 191 -15.19 17.22 -18.24
C ALA A 191 -14.59 16.90 -16.86
N ALA A 192 -14.30 17.93 -16.06
CA ALA A 192 -13.77 17.77 -14.70
C ALA A 192 -14.81 17.12 -13.78
N ASN A 193 -16.09 17.52 -13.85
CA ASN A 193 -17.15 16.91 -13.04
C ASN A 193 -17.38 15.45 -13.45
N THR A 194 -17.29 15.16 -14.74
CA THR A 194 -17.42 13.79 -15.27
C THR A 194 -16.31 12.88 -14.75
N GLU A 195 -15.06 13.38 -14.69
CA GLU A 195 -13.92 12.63 -14.15
C GLU A 195 -14.10 12.33 -12.66
N VAL A 196 -14.49 13.34 -11.85
CA VAL A 196 -14.77 13.17 -10.42
C VAL A 196 -15.87 12.13 -10.20
N ASN A 197 -16.98 12.20 -10.94
CA ASN A 197 -18.07 11.24 -10.83
C ASN A 197 -17.65 9.81 -11.21
N SER A 198 -16.79 9.68 -12.23
CA SER A 198 -16.27 8.37 -12.65
C SER A 198 -15.36 7.73 -11.60
N GLN A 199 -14.53 8.53 -10.93
CA GLN A 199 -13.68 8.06 -9.83
C GLN A 199 -14.50 7.71 -8.58
N LEU A 200 -15.48 8.56 -8.26
CA LEU A 200 -16.39 8.34 -7.13
C LEU A 200 -17.16 7.04 -7.28
N ALA A 201 -17.70 6.76 -8.48
CA ALA A 201 -18.47 5.55 -8.76
C ALA A 201 -17.65 4.24 -8.71
N GLN A 202 -16.32 4.30 -8.81
CA GLN A 202 -15.44 3.14 -8.60
C GLN A 202 -15.20 2.85 -7.11
N THR A 203 -15.53 3.78 -6.23
CA THR A 203 -15.24 3.70 -4.78
C THR A 203 -16.53 3.57 -3.96
N PHE A 204 -17.56 4.34 -4.33
CA PHE A 204 -18.83 4.44 -3.62
C PHE A 204 -19.99 4.27 -4.59
N THR A 205 -20.81 3.26 -4.36
CA THR A 205 -22.01 2.99 -5.16
C THR A 205 -23.26 3.31 -4.35
N VAL A 206 -24.10 4.24 -4.83
CA VAL A 206 -25.40 4.48 -4.20
C VAL A 206 -26.34 3.31 -4.50
N LEU A 207 -26.81 2.64 -3.45
CA LEU A 207 -27.79 1.57 -3.55
C LEU A 207 -29.21 2.15 -3.62
N GLY A 208 -29.97 1.70 -4.62
CA GLY A 208 -31.34 2.18 -4.87
C GLY A 208 -31.38 3.41 -5.78
N THR A 209 -32.20 4.42 -5.43
CA THR A 209 -32.34 5.62 -6.26
C THR A 209 -31.14 6.55 -6.10
N SER A 210 -30.44 6.83 -7.21
CA SER A 210 -29.28 7.73 -7.21
C SER A 210 -29.65 9.19 -6.99
N ILE A 211 -30.87 9.59 -7.33
CA ILE A 211 -31.44 10.92 -7.06
C ILE A 211 -32.48 10.77 -5.94
N LYS A 212 -32.36 11.60 -4.92
CA LYS A 212 -33.30 11.74 -3.81
C LYS A 212 -34.13 12.98 -4.04
N ASN A 213 -35.45 12.82 -4.15
CA ASN A 213 -36.38 13.94 -4.23
C ASN A 213 -36.84 14.28 -2.82
N ILE A 214 -36.53 15.48 -2.36
CA ILE A 214 -36.86 16.02 -1.03
C ILE A 214 -38.12 16.89 -1.11
N GLY A 215 -38.33 17.58 -2.24
CA GLY A 215 -39.48 18.44 -2.46
C GLY A 215 -39.28 19.86 -1.93
N ASP A 216 -40.36 20.56 -1.60
CA ASP A 216 -40.29 21.97 -1.21
C ASP A 216 -39.72 22.15 0.19
N VAL A 217 -38.72 23.04 0.33
CA VAL A 217 -38.12 23.40 1.62
C VAL A 217 -38.39 24.87 1.91
N LYS A 218 -39.21 25.10 2.94
CA LYS A 218 -39.56 26.45 3.40
C LYS A 218 -38.32 27.25 3.81
N ARG A 219 -38.43 28.58 3.74
CA ARG A 219 -37.45 29.51 4.31
C ARG A 219 -37.05 29.07 5.72
N SER A 220 -35.74 29.01 6.00
CA SER A 220 -35.19 28.56 7.28
C SER A 220 -35.52 27.10 7.65
N GLY A 221 -36.15 26.35 6.75
CA GLY A 221 -36.45 24.93 6.87
C GLY A 221 -35.25 24.05 6.56
N MET A 222 -35.46 22.74 6.70
CA MET A 222 -34.44 21.72 6.53
C MET A 222 -34.96 20.62 5.61
N GLY A 223 -34.17 20.27 4.60
CA GLY A 223 -34.32 19.07 3.80
C GLY A 223 -33.41 17.97 4.34
N VAL A 224 -33.93 16.76 4.53
CA VAL A 224 -33.16 15.60 4.96
C VAL A 224 -32.92 14.69 3.76
N VAL A 225 -31.66 14.36 3.50
CA VAL A 225 -31.26 13.47 2.41
C VAL A 225 -30.71 12.18 3.01
N GLU A 226 -31.31 11.04 2.67
CA GLU A 226 -30.87 9.71 3.12
C GLU A 226 -30.42 8.87 1.92
N MET A 227 -29.18 8.38 1.96
CA MET A 227 -28.57 7.57 0.91
C MET A 227 -27.92 6.32 1.51
N LEU A 228 -28.23 5.15 0.94
CA LEU A 228 -27.50 3.92 1.24
C LEU A 228 -26.34 3.79 0.27
N ILE A 229 -25.11 3.71 0.76
CA ILE A 229 -23.88 3.72 -0.01
C ILE A 229 -23.12 2.42 0.25
N HIS A 230 -22.74 1.71 -0.80
CA HIS A 230 -21.82 0.59 -0.76
C HIS A 230 -20.39 1.08 -1.01
N ILE A 231 -19.45 0.63 -0.19
CA ILE A 231 -18.01 0.90 -0.33
C ILE A 231 -17.41 -0.29 -1.08
N ASP A 232 -16.72 -0.04 -2.19
CA ASP A 232 -16.10 -1.09 -3.00
C ASP A 232 -15.06 -1.90 -2.20
N GLU A 233 -14.83 -3.17 -2.58
CA GLU A 233 -13.93 -4.08 -1.86
C GLU A 233 -12.44 -3.70 -2.01
N ASP A 234 -12.10 -3.01 -3.10
CA ASP A 234 -10.73 -2.60 -3.42
C ASP A 234 -10.38 -1.17 -2.94
N VAL A 235 -11.25 -0.57 -2.13
CA VAL A 235 -11.09 0.80 -1.62
C VAL A 235 -9.88 0.90 -0.68
N GLU A 236 -9.02 1.88 -0.95
CA GLU A 236 -7.85 2.16 -0.12
C GLU A 236 -8.26 2.70 1.27
N SER A 237 -7.49 2.33 2.29
CA SER A 237 -7.61 2.90 3.64
C SER A 237 -7.16 4.37 3.66
N LYS A 238 -8.11 5.31 3.57
CA LYS A 238 -7.85 6.76 3.65
C LYS A 238 -9.13 7.57 3.86
N ALA A 239 -8.93 8.88 4.03
CA ALA A 239 -10.01 9.85 3.98
C ALA A 239 -10.44 10.12 2.53
N TYR A 240 -11.74 10.09 2.29
CA TYR A 240 -12.39 10.43 1.03
C TYR A 240 -13.29 11.64 1.23
N THR A 241 -13.39 12.45 0.18
CA THR A 241 -14.29 13.60 0.13
C THR A 241 -15.38 13.31 -0.90
N LEU A 242 -16.62 13.22 -0.44
CA LEU A 242 -17.78 12.91 -1.25
C LEU A 242 -18.49 14.21 -1.65
N PRO A 243 -18.54 14.56 -2.94
CA PRO A 243 -19.38 15.66 -3.40
C PRO A 243 -20.86 15.25 -3.34
N VAL A 244 -21.71 16.14 -2.86
CA VAL A 244 -23.17 15.99 -2.88
C VAL A 244 -23.73 17.21 -3.59
N THR A 245 -24.44 16.97 -4.68
CA THR A 245 -25.09 18.03 -5.46
C THR A 245 -26.55 18.14 -5.05
N ALA A 246 -26.99 19.37 -4.76
CA ALA A 246 -28.37 19.73 -4.54
C ALA A 246 -28.86 20.62 -5.69
N GLU A 247 -29.99 20.25 -6.29
CA GLU A 247 -30.66 20.98 -7.36
C GLU A 247 -32.05 21.40 -6.88
N TYR A 248 -32.43 22.65 -7.09
CA TYR A 248 -33.72 23.18 -6.64
C TYR A 248 -34.19 24.32 -7.54
N GLU A 249 -35.47 24.64 -7.46
CA GLU A 249 -36.09 25.76 -8.17
C GLU A 249 -36.40 26.91 -7.21
N ASP A 250 -36.23 28.14 -7.68
CA ASP A 250 -36.79 29.30 -7.01
C ASP A 250 -38.28 29.50 -7.35
N LYS A 251 -38.93 30.50 -6.73
CA LYS A 251 -40.35 30.82 -6.97
C LYS A 251 -40.67 31.16 -8.44
N SER A 252 -39.68 31.55 -9.24
CA SER A 252 -39.85 31.85 -10.67
C SER A 252 -39.72 30.61 -11.56
N GLY A 253 -39.37 29.45 -10.98
CA GLY A 253 -39.06 28.23 -11.70
C GLY A 253 -37.66 28.23 -12.31
N THR A 254 -36.75 29.09 -11.82
CA THR A 254 -35.35 29.06 -12.26
C THR A 254 -34.61 28.00 -11.44
N GLU A 255 -33.91 27.10 -12.13
CA GLU A 255 -33.09 26.06 -11.51
C GLU A 255 -31.78 26.63 -10.95
N HIS A 256 -31.39 26.13 -9.79
CA HIS A 256 -30.15 26.45 -9.09
C HIS A 256 -29.47 25.17 -8.62
N THR A 257 -28.16 25.24 -8.42
CA THR A 257 -27.35 24.10 -8.00
C THR A 257 -26.36 24.51 -6.93
N ASP A 258 -26.37 23.77 -5.82
CA ASP A 258 -25.40 23.86 -4.73
C ASP A 258 -24.60 22.56 -4.63
N VAL A 259 -23.31 22.64 -4.27
CA VAL A 259 -22.43 21.46 -4.10
C VAL A 259 -21.82 21.49 -2.71
N PHE A 260 -21.97 20.37 -1.99
CA PHE A 260 -21.44 20.15 -0.65
C PHE A 260 -20.38 19.07 -0.67
N TYR A 261 -19.52 19.05 0.35
CA TYR A 261 -18.49 18.03 0.50
C TYR A 261 -18.59 17.37 1.87
N VAL A 262 -18.68 16.05 1.87
CA VAL A 262 -18.75 15.21 3.06
C VAL A 262 -17.45 14.44 3.20
N GLY A 263 -16.81 14.49 4.37
CA GLY A 263 -15.61 13.71 4.64
C GLY A 263 -15.97 12.34 5.21
N VAL A 264 -15.44 11.27 4.63
CA VAL A 264 -15.57 9.91 5.17
C VAL A 264 -14.20 9.27 5.29
N PHE A 265 -13.95 8.51 6.35
CA PHE A 265 -12.69 7.78 6.51
C PHE A 265 -12.95 6.29 6.40
N VAL A 266 -12.40 5.66 5.36
CA VAL A 266 -12.44 4.21 5.18
C VAL A 266 -11.20 3.64 5.84
N SER A 267 -11.41 2.81 6.86
CA SER A 267 -10.39 2.03 7.55
C SER A 267 -10.11 0.73 6.80
N GLY A 268 -8.85 0.37 6.71
CA GLY A 268 -8.42 -0.95 6.25
C GLY A 268 -8.03 -1.85 7.41
N GLU A 269 -8.28 -3.15 7.25
CA GLU A 269 -7.69 -4.16 8.13
C GLU A 269 -6.36 -4.61 7.56
N ARG A 270 -5.35 -4.73 8.43
CA ARG A 270 -4.07 -5.30 8.07
C ARG A 270 -3.99 -6.75 8.54
N LYS A 271 -3.73 -7.66 7.61
CA LYS A 271 -3.49 -9.08 7.93
C LYS A 271 -2.58 -9.74 6.91
N VAL A 272 -1.27 -9.61 7.08
CA VAL A 272 -0.27 -10.26 6.22
C VAL A 272 0.16 -11.58 6.86
N THR A 273 0.03 -12.68 6.12
CA THR A 273 0.31 -14.04 6.64
C THR A 273 0.97 -14.92 5.58
N ILE A 274 1.72 -15.93 6.01
CA ILE A 274 2.17 -17.00 5.12
C ILE A 274 1.11 -18.11 5.13
N THR A 275 0.45 -18.36 3.99
CA THR A 275 -0.72 -19.24 3.87
C THR A 275 -0.39 -20.65 3.37
N SER A 276 0.77 -20.83 2.74
CA SER A 276 1.34 -22.15 2.44
C SER A 276 2.83 -22.19 2.77
N PHE A 277 3.32 -23.37 3.15
CA PHE A 277 4.72 -23.63 3.43
C PHE A 277 5.03 -25.08 3.10
N GLU A 278 6.05 -25.30 2.28
CA GLU A 278 6.49 -26.61 1.80
C GLU A 278 8.02 -26.64 1.67
N THR A 279 8.58 -27.85 1.71
CA THR A 279 10.02 -28.08 1.55
C THR A 279 10.30 -29.07 0.44
N ASP A 280 11.43 -28.89 -0.25
CA ASP A 280 11.97 -29.84 -1.22
C ASP A 280 13.46 -30.09 -0.95
N PRO A 281 13.88 -31.29 -0.54
CA PRO A 281 13.05 -32.49 -0.36
C PRO A 281 12.01 -32.36 0.78
N SER A 282 10.93 -33.15 0.67
CA SER A 282 9.88 -33.18 1.70
C SER A 282 10.32 -33.86 3.01
N GLU A 283 11.34 -34.72 2.92
CA GLU A 283 12.07 -35.26 4.05
C GLU A 283 13.44 -34.61 4.07
N ILE A 284 13.81 -34.00 5.20
CA ILE A 284 15.10 -33.32 5.34
C ILE A 284 16.00 -34.19 6.20
N HIS A 285 17.23 -34.43 5.76
CA HIS A 285 18.26 -35.20 6.46
C HIS A 285 19.42 -34.32 6.91
N SER A 286 20.24 -34.84 7.84
CA SER A 286 21.58 -34.30 8.09
C SER A 286 22.38 -34.23 6.80
N ASP A 287 23.27 -33.25 6.62
CA ASP A 287 24.13 -33.14 5.42
C ASP A 287 23.38 -32.83 4.10
N ASP A 288 22.06 -32.60 4.14
CA ASP A 288 21.34 -32.11 2.96
C ASP A 288 21.83 -30.71 2.59
N GLU A 289 22.20 -30.54 1.32
CA GLU A 289 22.59 -29.26 0.74
C GLU A 289 21.43 -28.64 -0.04
N ASP A 290 21.33 -27.31 -0.03
CA ASP A 290 20.35 -26.56 -0.84
C ASP A 290 18.88 -27.01 -0.65
N VAL A 291 18.46 -27.36 0.58
CA VAL A 291 17.05 -27.66 0.90
C VAL A 291 16.19 -26.44 0.57
N GLU A 292 15.19 -26.62 -0.29
CA GLU A 292 14.28 -25.56 -0.71
C GLU A 292 13.17 -25.37 0.33
N PHE A 293 12.92 -24.12 0.72
CA PHE A 293 11.82 -23.70 1.59
C PHE A 293 10.94 -22.72 0.82
N THR A 294 9.79 -23.20 0.34
CA THR A 294 8.85 -22.43 -0.45
C THR A 294 7.61 -22.08 0.37
N GLY A 295 7.19 -20.81 0.31
CA GLY A 295 5.99 -20.35 1.00
C GLY A 295 5.23 -19.31 0.21
N LYS A 296 3.96 -19.11 0.54
CA LYS A 296 3.10 -18.11 -0.09
C LYS A 296 2.70 -17.06 0.94
N ILE A 297 3.13 -15.82 0.71
CA ILE A 297 2.71 -14.67 1.50
C ILE A 297 1.43 -14.07 0.89
N GLU A 298 0.47 -13.73 1.74
CA GLU A 298 -0.85 -13.23 1.34
C GLU A 298 -1.27 -12.10 2.26
N ASN A 299 -1.82 -11.04 1.67
CA ASN A 299 -2.50 -10.00 2.41
C ASN A 299 -4.00 -10.35 2.51
N GLN A 300 -4.38 -10.96 3.61
CA GLN A 300 -5.78 -11.29 3.93
C GLN A 300 -6.57 -10.08 4.49
N GLY A 301 -5.91 -8.93 4.66
CA GLY A 301 -6.54 -7.68 5.04
C GLY A 301 -7.04 -6.89 3.84
N THR A 302 -7.78 -5.82 4.08
CA THR A 302 -8.22 -4.88 3.05
C THR A 302 -7.23 -3.73 2.82
N GLU A 303 -6.32 -3.49 3.78
CA GLU A 303 -5.33 -2.43 3.65
C GLU A 303 -4.15 -2.87 2.75
N GLN A 304 -3.89 -2.13 1.67
CA GLN A 304 -2.74 -2.40 0.82
C GLN A 304 -1.44 -2.24 1.62
N VAL A 305 -0.58 -3.25 1.55
CA VAL A 305 0.77 -3.22 2.11
C VAL A 305 1.81 -3.00 1.00
N LYS A 306 2.82 -2.17 1.28
CA LYS A 306 3.89 -1.80 0.33
C LYS A 306 5.24 -2.30 0.83
N ASN A 307 6.23 -2.36 -0.06
CA ASN A 307 7.60 -2.72 0.27
C ASN A 307 7.71 -4.04 1.07
N VAL A 308 6.85 -5.01 0.73
CA VAL A 308 6.81 -6.31 1.38
C VAL A 308 8.13 -7.01 1.10
N LYS A 309 8.81 -7.39 2.17
CA LYS A 309 10.08 -8.08 2.14
C LYS A 309 10.00 -9.26 3.10
N VAL A 310 10.36 -10.44 2.60
CA VAL A 310 10.48 -11.64 3.42
C VAL A 310 11.96 -11.93 3.60
N THR A 311 12.39 -12.14 4.84
CA THR A 311 13.75 -12.52 5.19
C THR A 311 13.74 -13.88 5.86
N PHE A 312 14.47 -14.83 5.27
CA PHE A 312 14.73 -16.12 5.90
C PHE A 312 15.84 -15.99 6.93
N MET A 313 15.61 -16.55 8.11
CA MET A 313 16.51 -16.49 9.25
C MET A 313 16.88 -17.91 9.67
N PRO A 314 17.76 -18.60 8.90
CA PRO A 314 18.23 -19.92 9.30
C PRO A 314 18.97 -19.83 10.63
N ASP A 315 18.68 -20.79 11.50
CA ASP A 315 19.25 -20.97 12.82
C ASP A 315 19.64 -22.45 12.96
N TYR A 316 20.62 -22.74 13.82
CA TYR A 316 21.14 -24.11 13.96
C TYR A 316 19.98 -25.09 14.20
N PRO A 317 19.91 -26.19 13.44
CA PRO A 317 20.93 -26.78 12.56
C PRO A 317 20.86 -26.37 11.08
N LEU A 318 19.98 -25.45 10.71
CA LEU A 318 19.92 -24.88 9.36
C LEU A 318 21.01 -23.81 9.20
N MET A 319 21.72 -23.88 8.08
CA MET A 319 22.83 -23.00 7.74
C MET A 319 22.52 -22.23 6.46
N ASN A 320 23.08 -21.02 6.34
CA ASN A 320 22.94 -20.25 5.11
C ASN A 320 23.60 -21.00 3.95
N ALA A 321 22.81 -21.33 2.92
CA ALA A 321 23.35 -21.79 1.66
C ALA A 321 24.21 -20.67 1.03
N ARG A 322 25.48 -20.97 0.76
CA ARG A 322 26.55 -19.96 0.52
C ARG A 322 26.30 -18.98 -0.63
N SER A 323 25.42 -19.34 -1.56
CA SER A 323 25.18 -18.59 -2.80
C SER A 323 23.83 -17.88 -2.85
N TYR A 324 22.99 -17.99 -1.81
CA TYR A 324 21.60 -17.54 -1.86
C TYR A 324 21.34 -16.30 -0.99
N VAL A 325 20.51 -15.41 -1.54
CA VAL A 325 20.03 -14.23 -0.82
C VAL A 325 18.99 -14.66 0.21
N GLN A 326 19.16 -14.18 1.44
CA GLN A 326 18.28 -14.49 2.57
C GLN A 326 17.10 -13.52 2.67
N SER A 327 16.90 -12.67 1.66
CA SER A 327 15.73 -11.80 1.59
C SER A 327 15.20 -11.65 0.17
N LYS A 328 13.88 -11.62 0.04
CA LYS A 328 13.18 -11.35 -1.22
C LYS A 328 12.23 -10.17 -1.05
N GLU A 329 12.31 -9.22 -1.96
CA GLU A 329 11.33 -8.14 -2.09
C GLU A 329 10.19 -8.62 -2.98
N VAL A 330 8.98 -8.58 -2.41
CA VAL A 330 7.73 -9.02 -3.04
C VAL A 330 6.99 -7.84 -3.67
N GLY A 331 7.29 -6.61 -3.25
CA GLY A 331 6.68 -5.40 -3.77
C GLY A 331 5.45 -4.97 -2.96
N ALA A 332 4.34 -4.67 -3.62
CA ALA A 332 3.08 -4.29 -2.96
C ALA A 332 2.04 -5.40 -3.10
N LEU A 333 1.27 -5.64 -2.04
CA LEU A 333 0.15 -6.58 -2.02
C LEU A 333 -1.11 -5.82 -1.63
N LYS A 334 -2.09 -5.74 -2.55
CA LYS A 334 -3.45 -5.30 -2.25
C LYS A 334 -4.19 -6.36 -1.42
N GLY A 335 -5.42 -6.08 -1.01
CA GLY A 335 -6.25 -7.08 -0.38
C GLY A 335 -6.41 -8.31 -1.27
N ALA A 336 -6.33 -9.50 -0.68
CA ALA A 336 -6.34 -10.81 -1.34
C ALA A 336 -5.18 -11.09 -2.31
N ASP A 337 -4.26 -10.14 -2.54
CA ASP A 337 -3.05 -10.41 -3.32
C ASP A 337 -2.13 -11.38 -2.58
N SER A 338 -1.41 -12.19 -3.36
CA SER A 338 -0.45 -13.14 -2.83
C SER A 338 0.75 -13.35 -3.75
N MET A 339 1.86 -13.78 -3.17
CA MET A 339 3.09 -14.07 -3.89
C MET A 339 3.80 -15.27 -3.26
N SER A 340 4.45 -16.08 -4.09
CA SER A 340 5.36 -17.13 -3.60
C SER A 340 6.77 -16.59 -3.37
N PHE A 341 7.43 -17.10 -2.35
CA PHE A 341 8.85 -16.93 -2.11
C PHE A 341 9.50 -18.30 -1.90
N THR A 342 10.81 -18.33 -2.09
CA THR A 342 11.63 -19.55 -2.01
C THR A 342 12.98 -19.18 -1.43
N PHE A 343 13.45 -19.94 -0.44
CA PHE A 343 14.78 -19.80 0.15
C PHE A 343 15.46 -21.15 0.22
N TYR A 344 16.78 -21.14 0.44
CA TYR A 344 17.59 -22.35 0.50
C TYR A 344 18.45 -22.35 1.77
N ALA A 345 18.57 -23.52 2.40
CA ALA A 345 19.43 -23.74 3.55
C ALA A 345 20.14 -25.10 3.45
N ASP A 346 21.35 -25.16 3.97
CA ASP A 346 22.07 -26.41 4.17
C ASP A 346 21.76 -26.94 5.59
N VAL A 347 21.86 -28.24 5.80
CA VAL A 347 21.69 -28.88 7.11
C VAL A 347 23.03 -29.37 7.65
N ASP A 348 23.33 -29.05 8.91
CA ASP A 348 24.57 -29.49 9.56
C ASP A 348 24.73 -31.03 9.52
N GLU A 349 25.87 -31.51 9.01
CA GLU A 349 26.18 -32.94 8.85
C GLU A 349 26.21 -33.72 10.19
N ASN A 350 26.41 -33.04 11.32
CA ASN A 350 26.60 -33.65 12.64
C ASN A 350 25.34 -33.57 13.51
N ILE A 351 24.21 -33.15 12.93
CA ILE A 351 22.96 -33.05 13.66
C ILE A 351 22.36 -34.42 13.94
N VAL A 352 21.87 -34.62 15.17
CA VAL A 352 21.04 -35.79 15.48
C VAL A 352 19.58 -35.50 15.09
N PRO A 353 18.78 -36.53 14.77
CA PRO A 353 17.39 -36.33 14.39
C PRO A 353 16.62 -35.49 15.42
N GLN A 354 16.03 -34.40 14.95
CA GLN A 354 15.31 -33.45 15.80
C GLN A 354 14.34 -32.60 15.00
N GLN A 355 13.37 -32.01 15.71
CA GLN A 355 12.58 -30.91 15.17
C GLN A 355 13.36 -29.61 15.24
N THR A 356 13.28 -28.81 14.17
CA THR A 356 13.81 -27.44 14.16
C THR A 356 12.78 -26.45 13.65
N LYS A 357 13.02 -25.16 13.96
CA LYS A 357 12.19 -24.05 13.55
C LYS A 357 12.79 -23.34 12.33
N VAL A 358 11.98 -23.18 11.30
CA VAL A 358 12.23 -22.34 10.13
C VAL A 358 11.62 -20.98 10.41
N LYS A 359 12.44 -19.93 10.48
CA LYS A 359 12.00 -18.58 10.87
C LYS A 359 12.00 -17.63 9.67
N PHE A 360 10.91 -16.91 9.49
CA PHE A 360 10.78 -15.84 8.51
C PHE A 360 10.44 -14.53 9.21
N LEU A 361 11.14 -13.46 8.82
CA LEU A 361 10.80 -12.09 9.18
C LEU A 361 10.11 -11.43 7.98
N MET A 362 8.86 -11.02 8.14
CA MET A 362 8.14 -10.22 7.17
C MET A 362 8.27 -8.75 7.58
N GLU A 363 8.78 -7.91 6.68
CA GLU A 363 8.81 -6.46 6.82
C GLU A 363 7.91 -5.85 5.74
N TYR A 364 7.02 -4.93 6.09
CA TYR A 364 6.17 -4.24 5.12
C TYR A 364 5.74 -2.86 5.63
N GLU A 365 5.26 -2.01 4.73
CA GLU A 365 4.93 -0.60 4.99
C GLU A 365 3.44 -0.34 4.77
N VAL A 366 2.83 0.37 5.72
CA VAL A 366 1.45 0.85 5.65
C VAL A 366 1.45 2.31 6.11
N ASN A 367 0.87 3.21 5.32
CA ASN A 367 0.80 4.65 5.63
C ASN A 367 2.16 5.26 6.06
N SER A 368 3.25 4.85 5.39
CA SER A 368 4.64 5.24 5.70
C SER A 368 5.19 4.76 7.05
N GLN A 369 4.47 3.89 7.75
CA GLN A 369 4.94 3.19 8.92
C GLN A 369 5.37 1.76 8.55
N VAL A 370 6.56 1.37 9.02
CA VAL A 370 7.09 0.01 8.81
C VAL A 370 6.64 -0.90 9.94
N PHE A 371 6.14 -2.07 9.57
CA PHE A 371 5.72 -3.15 10.44
C PHE A 371 6.61 -4.39 10.22
N LYS A 372 6.74 -5.20 11.26
CA LYS A 372 7.56 -6.41 11.27
C LYS A 372 6.83 -7.54 11.98
N ASP A 373 6.66 -8.65 11.30
CA ASP A 373 6.04 -9.85 11.84
C ASP A 373 7.00 -11.03 11.68
N GLU A 374 7.18 -11.80 12.75
CA GLU A 374 7.97 -13.04 12.74
C GLU A 374 7.02 -14.24 12.63
N VAL A 375 7.32 -15.15 11.72
CA VAL A 375 6.57 -16.38 11.49
C VAL A 375 7.53 -17.56 11.60
N GLU A 376 7.11 -18.60 12.32
CA GLU A 376 7.90 -19.81 12.53
C GLU A 376 7.13 -21.05 12.06
N TYR A 377 7.80 -21.91 11.30
CA TYR A 377 7.33 -23.25 10.95
C TYR A 377 8.23 -24.30 11.59
N THR A 378 7.71 -25.50 11.84
CA THR A 378 8.50 -26.62 12.38
C THR A 378 8.71 -27.64 11.29
N VAL A 379 9.95 -28.11 11.13
CA VAL A 379 10.33 -29.19 10.21
C VAL A 379 11.09 -30.26 10.98
N ASP A 380 10.94 -31.52 10.56
CA ASP A 380 11.68 -32.65 11.11
C ASP A 380 12.98 -32.84 10.32
N ILE A 381 14.10 -32.91 11.04
CA ILE A 381 15.37 -33.37 10.49
C ILE A 381 15.55 -34.82 10.89
N LEU A 382 15.77 -35.65 9.89
CA LEU A 382 15.87 -37.09 9.98
C LEU A 382 17.35 -37.52 9.87
N ASP A 383 17.62 -38.78 10.22
CA ASP A 383 18.95 -39.38 10.09
C ASP A 383 19.20 -39.85 8.65
N ASN A 384 20.46 -39.90 8.21
CA ASN A 384 20.84 -40.52 6.94
C ASN A 384 21.01 -42.05 7.09
N PRO A 385 20.71 -42.88 6.07
CA PRO A 385 21.05 -44.30 6.13
C PRO A 385 22.57 -44.46 6.17
N LEU A 386 23.07 -45.33 7.06
CA LEU A 386 24.49 -45.59 7.20
C LEU A 386 24.76 -47.05 7.47
N PHE A 387 25.69 -47.66 6.72
CA PHE A 387 25.96 -49.10 6.80
C PHE A 387 27.38 -49.44 7.22
N ASN A 388 27.50 -50.39 8.15
CA ASN A 388 28.74 -51.08 8.48
C ASN A 388 28.77 -52.45 7.80
N VAL A 389 29.85 -52.72 7.06
CA VAL A 389 30.03 -53.98 6.32
C VAL A 389 31.16 -54.78 6.96
N LEU A 390 30.87 -56.04 7.31
CA LEU A 390 31.82 -57.01 7.83
C LEU A 390 31.79 -58.27 6.96
N THR A 391 32.95 -58.83 6.66
CA THR A 391 33.08 -60.02 5.81
C THR A 391 33.61 -61.18 6.61
N GLU A 392 32.89 -62.30 6.55
CA GLU A 392 33.30 -63.60 7.08
C GLU A 392 33.47 -64.56 5.91
N ALA A 393 34.72 -64.91 5.60
CA ALA A 393 35.08 -65.88 4.55
C ALA A 393 36.32 -66.66 4.98
N GLU A 394 36.32 -67.98 4.74
CA GLU A 394 37.50 -68.82 4.96
C GLU A 394 38.50 -68.68 3.80
N PRO A 395 39.82 -68.76 4.05
CA PRO A 395 40.82 -68.76 2.99
C PRO A 395 40.52 -69.86 1.96
N THR A 396 40.36 -69.46 0.70
CA THR A 396 39.97 -70.36 -0.38
C THR A 396 41.18 -70.66 -1.27
N PRO A 397 41.59 -71.92 -1.44
CA PRO A 397 42.76 -72.25 -2.26
C PRO A 397 42.52 -71.89 -3.74
N ALA A 398 43.59 -71.70 -4.50
CA ALA A 398 43.50 -71.54 -5.95
C ALA A 398 42.75 -72.71 -6.61
N SER A 399 41.98 -72.43 -7.67
CA SER A 399 41.00 -73.34 -8.29
C SER A 399 39.83 -73.76 -7.40
N GLY A 400 39.75 -73.25 -6.17
CA GLY A 400 38.73 -73.59 -5.18
C GLY A 400 37.45 -72.77 -5.32
N LYS A 401 36.37 -73.29 -4.72
CA LYS A 401 35.12 -72.55 -4.53
C LYS A 401 34.99 -72.07 -3.09
N GLY A 402 34.62 -70.80 -2.91
CA GLY A 402 34.40 -70.17 -1.62
C GLY A 402 33.01 -69.55 -1.51
N VAL A 403 32.60 -69.27 -0.27
CA VAL A 403 31.37 -68.51 0.03
C VAL A 403 31.75 -67.42 1.03
N ALA A 404 31.50 -66.17 0.67
CA ALA A 404 31.66 -65.02 1.55
C ALA A 404 30.32 -64.66 2.18
N LYS A 405 30.26 -64.63 3.51
CA LYS A 405 29.12 -64.07 4.24
C LYS A 405 29.44 -62.62 4.57
N VAL A 406 28.65 -61.71 4.02
CA VAL A 406 28.81 -60.27 4.20
C VAL A 406 27.69 -59.79 5.11
N GLN A 407 28.03 -59.45 6.35
CA GLN A 407 27.11 -58.86 7.30
C GLN A 407 27.02 -57.35 7.06
N ILE A 408 25.80 -56.85 6.88
CA ILE A 408 25.50 -55.45 6.68
C ILE A 408 24.63 -55.00 7.84
N ASN A 409 25.15 -54.10 8.67
CA ASN A 409 24.42 -53.55 9.80
C ASN A 409 24.07 -52.09 9.51
N ASN A 410 22.80 -51.75 9.61
CA ASN A 410 22.32 -50.39 9.53
C ASN A 410 22.58 -49.69 10.87
N VAL A 411 23.33 -48.59 10.84
CA VAL A 411 23.65 -47.75 11.98
C VAL A 411 23.19 -46.29 11.79
N GLY A 412 22.43 -46.02 10.72
CA GLY A 412 21.76 -44.75 10.44
C GLY A 412 20.24 -44.93 10.35
N SER A 413 19.53 -44.17 9.51
CA SER A 413 18.07 -44.31 9.34
C SER A 413 17.65 -45.57 8.59
N LYS A 414 16.36 -45.92 8.74
CA LYS A 414 15.70 -47.03 8.08
C LYS A 414 15.94 -47.03 6.57
N CYS A 415 16.12 -48.23 6.04
CA CYS A 415 16.14 -48.50 4.61
C CYS A 415 15.10 -49.54 4.23
N ASP A 416 14.21 -49.22 3.28
CA ASP A 416 13.13 -50.10 2.80
C ASP A 416 13.62 -51.23 1.90
N GLY A 417 14.90 -51.25 1.54
CA GLY A 417 15.48 -52.35 0.79
C GLY A 417 16.99 -52.21 0.64
N VAL A 418 17.72 -53.15 1.21
CA VAL A 418 19.19 -53.16 1.18
C VAL A 418 19.67 -54.24 0.22
N THR A 419 20.49 -53.86 -0.76
CA THR A 419 21.12 -54.79 -1.72
C THR A 419 22.63 -54.59 -1.71
N LEU A 420 23.38 -55.68 -1.54
CA LEU A 420 24.82 -55.70 -1.78
C LEU A 420 25.09 -55.91 -3.26
N ILE A 421 26.02 -55.15 -3.84
CA ILE A 421 26.50 -55.32 -5.22
C ILE A 421 28.02 -55.39 -5.21
N ILE A 422 28.57 -56.33 -5.97
CA ILE A 422 30.00 -56.54 -6.10
C ILE A 422 30.51 -55.79 -7.32
N LEU A 423 31.52 -54.97 -7.13
CA LEU A 423 32.20 -54.28 -8.22
C LEU A 423 33.44 -55.07 -8.63
N GLU A 424 33.25 -55.97 -9.60
CA GLU A 424 34.36 -56.76 -10.15
C GLU A 424 35.45 -55.87 -10.75
N LYS A 425 36.71 -56.20 -10.42
CA LYS A 425 37.86 -55.62 -11.10
C LYS A 425 38.62 -56.71 -11.85
N ARG A 426 39.07 -56.39 -13.06
CA ARG A 426 39.78 -57.33 -13.96
C ARG A 426 41.11 -57.84 -13.42
N ASP A 427 41.64 -57.19 -12.38
CA ASP A 427 42.90 -57.53 -11.71
C ASP A 427 42.70 -58.39 -10.46
N GLN A 428 41.47 -58.78 -10.14
CA GLN A 428 41.15 -59.62 -8.98
C GLN A 428 40.97 -61.08 -9.40
N PRO A 429 41.53 -62.05 -8.65
CA PRO A 429 41.53 -63.46 -9.04
C PRO A 429 40.25 -64.18 -8.61
N PHE A 430 39.10 -63.52 -8.67
CA PHE A 430 37.81 -64.06 -8.24
C PHE A 430 36.77 -63.95 -9.36
N ASP A 431 36.08 -65.05 -9.62
CA ASP A 431 34.87 -65.08 -10.44
C ASP A 431 33.66 -65.32 -9.53
N PHE A 432 32.74 -64.37 -9.48
CA PHE A 432 31.59 -64.38 -8.57
C PHE A 432 30.39 -65.06 -9.22
N GLU A 433 29.79 -66.03 -8.53
CA GLU A 433 28.60 -66.74 -9.02
C GLU A 433 27.39 -65.77 -9.11
N ASP A 434 27.23 -64.93 -8.08
CA ASP A 434 26.24 -63.86 -8.01
C ASP A 434 26.94 -62.52 -7.74
N LYS A 435 26.61 -61.49 -8.54
CA LYS A 435 27.19 -60.14 -8.40
C LYS A 435 26.39 -59.23 -7.48
N SER A 436 25.25 -59.72 -6.98
CA SER A 436 24.39 -58.97 -6.08
C SER A 436 23.61 -59.90 -5.17
N ALA A 437 23.30 -59.43 -3.97
CA ALA A 437 22.43 -60.13 -3.03
C ALA A 437 21.52 -59.14 -2.31
N TYR A 438 20.21 -59.39 -2.36
CA TYR A 438 19.24 -58.65 -1.58
C TYR A 438 19.30 -59.12 -0.12
N VAL A 439 19.38 -58.15 0.80
CA VAL A 439 19.54 -58.37 2.23
C VAL A 439 18.21 -58.25 2.96
N GLY A 440 17.35 -57.33 2.53
CA GLY A 440 16.06 -57.05 3.17
C GLY A 440 15.91 -55.59 3.58
N ASP A 441 14.77 -55.29 4.20
CA ASP A 441 14.49 -54.01 4.84
C ASP A 441 15.24 -53.98 6.17
N LEU A 442 15.97 -52.90 6.46
CA LEU A 442 16.75 -52.78 7.69
C LEU A 442 16.34 -51.52 8.44
N ASP A 443 15.69 -51.68 9.59
CA ASP A 443 15.46 -50.58 10.53
C ASP A 443 16.77 -50.17 11.23
N ILE A 444 16.73 -49.10 12.02
CA ILE A 444 17.89 -48.56 12.74
C ILE A 444 18.44 -49.62 13.71
N GLY A 445 19.73 -49.95 13.60
CA GLY A 445 20.41 -50.93 14.44
C GLY A 445 20.20 -52.39 14.03
N GLU A 446 19.38 -52.65 13.01
CA GLU A 446 19.20 -53.99 12.45
C GLU A 446 20.32 -54.34 11.46
N GLY A 447 20.47 -55.63 11.20
CA GLY A 447 21.46 -56.12 10.23
C GLY A 447 21.01 -57.40 9.55
N GLY A 448 21.52 -57.59 8.33
CA GLY A 448 21.27 -58.77 7.53
C GLY A 448 22.56 -59.33 6.94
N VAL A 449 22.48 -60.52 6.35
CA VAL A 449 23.64 -61.24 5.80
C VAL A 449 23.40 -61.58 4.34
N ALA A 450 24.29 -61.09 3.46
CA ALA A 450 24.40 -61.53 2.08
C ALA A 450 25.38 -62.70 1.99
N SER A 451 25.02 -63.77 1.27
CA SER A 451 25.94 -64.89 0.98
C SER A 451 26.31 -64.86 -0.49
N ILE A 452 27.60 -64.76 -0.77
CA ILE A 452 28.14 -64.62 -2.13
C ILE A 452 29.05 -65.82 -2.44
N GLY A 453 28.69 -66.61 -3.44
CA GLY A 453 29.56 -67.66 -3.98
C GLY A 453 30.62 -67.08 -4.91
N TYR A 454 31.85 -67.59 -4.84
CA TYR A 454 32.92 -67.22 -5.76
C TYR A 454 33.86 -68.40 -6.04
N THR A 455 34.60 -68.31 -7.13
CA THR A 455 35.68 -69.23 -7.47
C THR A 455 37.00 -68.48 -7.60
N VAL A 456 38.10 -69.14 -7.21
CA VAL A 456 39.45 -68.55 -7.24
C VAL A 456 40.20 -69.06 -8.47
N GLU A 457 40.86 -68.17 -9.21
CA GLU A 457 41.65 -68.55 -10.38
C GLU A 457 42.82 -69.51 -10.04
N ASP A 458 43.20 -70.36 -11.00
CA ASP A 458 44.15 -71.48 -10.81
C ASP A 458 45.56 -71.08 -10.34
N ASN A 459 45.99 -69.85 -10.61
CA ASN A 459 47.33 -69.35 -10.26
C ASN A 459 47.27 -68.11 -9.36
N ALA A 460 46.16 -67.93 -8.64
CA ALA A 460 45.98 -66.81 -7.72
C ALA A 460 47.05 -66.84 -6.63
N ALA A 461 47.70 -65.69 -6.38
CA ALA A 461 48.66 -65.55 -5.30
C ALA A 461 47.96 -65.65 -3.93
N SER A 462 48.54 -66.41 -2.99
CA SER A 462 48.03 -66.54 -1.63
C SER A 462 48.20 -65.24 -0.85
N GLN A 463 47.16 -64.42 -0.81
CA GLN A 463 47.14 -63.14 -0.10
C GLN A 463 45.69 -62.66 0.12
N PRO A 464 45.46 -61.74 1.07
CA PRO A 464 44.18 -61.06 1.19
C PRO A 464 43.96 -60.08 0.04
N HIS A 465 42.72 -60.01 -0.42
CA HIS A 465 42.26 -59.13 -1.47
C HIS A 465 41.08 -58.29 -0.97
N ILE A 466 41.09 -57.01 -1.32
CA ILE A 466 40.01 -56.06 -1.00
C ILE A 466 39.12 -55.93 -2.23
N VAL A 467 37.89 -56.39 -2.10
CA VAL A 467 36.89 -56.34 -3.17
C VAL A 467 35.96 -55.16 -2.91
N PRO A 468 35.86 -54.19 -3.82
CA PRO A 468 34.92 -53.08 -3.66
C PRO A 468 33.49 -53.58 -3.83
N VAL A 469 32.60 -53.06 -3.00
CA VAL A 469 31.18 -53.38 -3.02
C VAL A 469 30.36 -52.10 -2.88
N GLU A 470 29.16 -52.09 -3.44
CA GLU A 470 28.15 -51.07 -3.20
C GLU A 470 27.06 -51.65 -2.31
N VAL A 471 26.65 -50.91 -1.29
CA VAL A 471 25.39 -51.14 -0.59
C VAL A 471 24.38 -50.17 -1.18
N ARG A 472 23.37 -50.69 -1.87
CA ARG A 472 22.25 -49.89 -2.36
C ARG A 472 21.13 -49.93 -1.34
N CYS A 473 20.70 -48.75 -0.93
CA CYS A 473 19.54 -48.56 -0.07
C CYS A 473 18.41 -47.94 -0.89
N THR A 474 17.29 -48.64 -0.98
CA THR A 474 16.05 -48.09 -1.50
C THR A 474 15.26 -47.47 -0.36
N LYS A 475 14.82 -46.22 -0.54
CA LYS A 475 13.99 -45.49 0.42
C LYS A 475 12.90 -44.76 -0.35
N GLY A 476 11.66 -45.22 -0.25
CA GLY A 476 10.59 -44.79 -1.16
C GLY A 476 11.00 -45.00 -2.64
N ASP A 477 11.02 -43.92 -3.42
CA ASP A 477 11.41 -43.92 -4.84
C ASP A 477 12.92 -43.65 -5.08
N GLU A 478 13.67 -43.33 -4.02
CA GLU A 478 15.10 -43.00 -4.11
C GLU A 478 16.00 -44.22 -3.90
N VAL A 479 17.16 -44.20 -4.56
CA VAL A 479 18.20 -45.23 -4.41
C VAL A 479 19.51 -44.58 -4.01
N LEU A 480 19.88 -44.72 -2.74
CA LEU A 480 21.14 -44.26 -2.18
C LEU A 480 22.21 -45.34 -2.35
N VAL A 481 23.43 -44.96 -2.74
CA VAL A 481 24.53 -45.89 -3.02
C VAL A 481 25.72 -45.60 -2.12
N PHE A 482 26.09 -46.58 -1.30
CA PHE A 482 27.20 -46.48 -0.36
C PHE A 482 28.37 -47.37 -0.81
N SER A 483 29.50 -46.75 -1.13
CA SER A 483 30.72 -47.49 -1.47
C SER A 483 31.39 -48.06 -0.23
N LYS A 484 31.61 -49.37 -0.21
CA LYS A 484 32.24 -50.13 0.88
C LYS A 484 33.23 -51.14 0.30
N THR A 485 33.86 -51.92 1.17
CA THR A 485 34.76 -52.98 0.75
C THR A 485 34.50 -54.25 1.54
N MET A 486 34.69 -55.40 0.90
CA MET A 486 34.75 -56.70 1.53
C MET A 486 36.16 -57.29 1.39
N ARG A 487 36.51 -58.22 2.27
CA ARG A 487 37.83 -58.85 2.26
C ARG A 487 37.72 -60.35 2.01
N LEU A 488 38.41 -60.82 0.98
CA LEU A 488 38.53 -62.24 0.65
C LEU A 488 40.00 -62.67 0.73
N GLU A 489 40.26 -63.93 1.03
CA GLU A 489 41.62 -64.44 1.14
C GLU A 489 41.81 -65.66 0.24
N VAL A 490 42.85 -65.61 -0.59
CA VAL A 490 43.32 -66.79 -1.32
C VAL A 490 44.25 -67.55 -0.40
N GLY A 491 43.91 -68.79 -0.09
CA GLY A 491 44.71 -69.69 0.72
C GLY A 491 45.80 -70.39 -0.08
N GLU A 492 46.75 -71.01 0.62
CA GLU A 492 47.81 -71.80 -0.01
C GLU A 492 47.21 -72.99 -0.79
N THR A 493 47.78 -73.29 -1.96
CA THR A 493 47.43 -74.49 -2.71
C THR A 493 47.77 -75.73 -1.89
N GLN A 494 46.79 -76.61 -1.67
CA GLN A 494 47.04 -77.90 -1.02
C GLN A 494 47.99 -78.74 -1.89
N GLY A 495 49.29 -78.66 -1.58
CA GLY A 495 50.26 -79.67 -1.92
C GLY A 495 49.90 -80.96 -1.18
N ASP A 496 49.96 -82.07 -1.91
CA ASP A 496 49.69 -83.42 -1.44
C ASP A 496 50.34 -83.74 -0.07
N GLY A 497 49.51 -84.04 0.93
CA GLY A 497 49.86 -84.75 2.15
C GLY A 497 50.59 -83.99 3.27
N SER A 498 49.84 -83.52 4.29
CA SER A 498 50.14 -83.76 5.72
C SER A 498 49.13 -83.03 6.61
N SER A 499 48.41 -83.77 7.46
CA SER A 499 47.57 -83.19 8.50
C SER A 499 48.43 -82.53 9.59
N SER A 500 48.28 -81.22 9.78
CA SER A 500 48.71 -80.58 11.03
C SER A 500 48.02 -79.23 11.23
N GLY A 501 47.23 -79.17 12.31
CA GLY A 501 47.09 -77.97 13.13
C GLY A 501 46.12 -76.90 12.62
N LYS A 502 44.90 -76.92 13.17
CA LYS A 502 43.98 -75.78 13.18
C LYS A 502 44.70 -74.51 13.63
N MET A 503 44.80 -73.50 12.77
CA MET A 503 45.09 -72.12 13.17
C MET A 503 43.78 -71.34 13.03
N LEU A 504 43.05 -71.20 14.14
CA LEU A 504 41.94 -70.25 14.25
C LEU A 504 42.54 -68.84 14.15
N LEU A 505 42.35 -68.16 13.02
CA LEU A 505 42.59 -66.73 12.93
C LEU A 505 41.32 -66.02 13.42
N ALA A 506 41.25 -65.75 14.72
CA ALA A 506 40.22 -64.90 15.30
C ALA A 506 40.47 -63.44 14.89
N ALA A 507 39.86 -62.99 13.80
CA ALA A 507 39.73 -61.56 13.49
C ALA A 507 38.48 -61.00 14.18
N ALA A 508 38.52 -60.88 15.51
CA ALA A 508 37.42 -60.33 16.29
C ALA A 508 37.91 -59.42 17.42
N ILE A 509 38.52 -58.28 17.08
CA ILE A 509 38.60 -57.10 17.99
C ILE A 509 38.63 -55.80 17.17
N VAL A 510 37.47 -55.19 16.89
CA VAL A 510 37.31 -53.72 16.78
C VAL A 510 35.92 -53.24 17.28
N LEU A 511 34.90 -54.10 17.47
CA LEU A 511 33.53 -53.63 17.72
C LEU A 511 33.25 -53.01 19.11
N ALA A 512 34.17 -53.06 20.08
CA ALA A 512 33.97 -52.36 21.36
C ALA A 512 34.70 -51.01 21.46
N ALA A 513 35.72 -50.74 20.62
CA ALA A 513 36.47 -49.49 20.68
C ALA A 513 35.82 -48.37 19.85
N GLY A 514 35.14 -48.70 18.75
CA GLY A 514 34.41 -47.73 17.92
C GLY A 514 33.19 -47.12 18.61
N MET A 515 32.34 -47.96 19.25
CA MET A 515 31.18 -47.47 20.02
C MET A 515 31.59 -46.66 21.25
N LEU A 516 32.64 -47.07 21.98
CA LEU A 516 33.11 -46.29 23.13
C LEU A 516 33.85 -45.02 22.71
N ALA A 517 34.58 -44.99 21.59
CA ALA A 517 35.21 -43.75 21.11
C ALA A 517 34.18 -42.76 20.54
N TYR A 518 33.11 -43.25 19.90
CA TYR A 518 32.00 -42.42 19.43
C TYR A 518 31.18 -41.84 20.61
N LEU A 519 30.90 -42.66 21.65
CA LEU A 519 30.17 -42.19 22.84
C LEU A 519 31.05 -41.37 23.84
N VAL A 520 32.36 -41.60 23.91
CA VAL A 520 33.27 -40.87 24.83
C VAL A 520 33.89 -39.62 24.18
N GLY A 521 34.05 -39.59 22.86
CA GLY A 521 34.57 -38.44 22.11
C GLY A 521 33.65 -37.21 22.16
N HIS A 522 32.33 -37.42 22.13
CA HIS A 522 31.35 -36.33 22.26
C HIS A 522 31.06 -35.88 23.70
N GLY A 523 31.50 -36.64 24.71
CA GLY A 523 31.28 -36.33 26.13
C GLY A 523 32.29 -35.36 26.78
N GLN A 524 33.46 -35.11 26.17
CA GLN A 524 34.54 -34.32 26.80
C GLN A 524 34.96 -33.03 26.08
N GLY A 525 34.41 -32.71 24.91
CA GLY A 525 34.68 -31.45 24.19
C GLY A 525 34.06 -30.20 24.84
N HIS A 526 32.97 -30.35 25.59
CA HIS A 526 32.16 -29.21 26.06
C HIS A 526 32.56 -28.60 27.42
N SER A 527 33.56 -29.13 28.15
CA SER A 527 33.94 -28.57 29.46
C SER A 527 35.17 -27.64 29.46
N LYS A 528 36.00 -27.60 28.41
CA LYS A 528 37.24 -26.78 28.42
C LYS A 528 37.14 -25.44 27.69
N ALA A 529 36.20 -25.25 26.77
CA ALA A 529 36.04 -23.98 26.06
C ALA A 529 35.34 -22.86 26.88
N CYS A 530 34.65 -23.19 27.99
CA CYS A 530 33.93 -22.20 28.80
C CYS A 530 34.73 -21.61 29.98
N LYS A 531 36.02 -21.97 30.15
CA LYS A 531 36.85 -21.47 31.26
C LYS A 531 38.02 -20.55 30.87
N GLU A 532 38.24 -20.29 29.58
CA GLU A 532 39.36 -19.42 29.13
C GLU A 532 38.96 -18.05 28.56
N SER A 533 37.68 -17.69 28.43
CA SER A 533 37.28 -16.32 28.01
C SER A 533 37.05 -15.33 29.16
N LYS A 534 37.09 -15.76 30.44
CA LYS A 534 36.92 -14.86 31.60
C LYS A 534 38.22 -14.30 32.19
N LYS A 535 39.34 -14.39 31.49
CA LYS A 535 40.65 -13.93 31.99
C LYS A 535 41.50 -13.20 30.95
N LYS A 536 40.90 -12.29 30.18
CA LYS A 536 41.60 -11.19 29.49
C LYS A 536 40.59 -10.11 29.11
N GLY A 537 40.49 -9.10 29.96
CA GLY A 537 39.58 -7.98 29.86
C GLY A 537 39.72 -7.13 31.12
N ARG A 538 40.89 -6.50 31.25
CA ARG A 538 41.17 -5.41 32.18
C ARG A 538 41.63 -4.23 31.35
#